data_AF-A0A176RTR7-F1
#
_entry.id   AF-A0A176RTR7-F1
#
_cell.length_a   1.000
_cell.length_b   1.000
_cell.length_c   1.000
_cell.angle_alpha   90.00
_cell.angle_beta   90.00
_cell.angle_gamma   90.00
#
_symmetry.space_group_name_H-M   'P 1'
#
loop_
_entity.id
_entity.type
_entity.pdbx_description
1 polymer ?
#
loop_
_entity_poly.entity_id
_entity_poly.type
_entity_poly.pdbx_seq_one_letter_code
_entity_poly.pdbx_strand_id
1 'polypeptide(L)'
;MQDLDKTLVAFFRYDDLLGKATLFFFRELLHNDPRTKTTLETLQREHLLVKVDQIQTTQEQLITGLLHQLDEQNAKVKQALKTGAPNLTQITSQRDRLQNAIEVVPQRLQTAVSDWQTNHQAFIEFSHQFSTWTQLLESKVDKVLEAVGSLGDIDKNVKSLLQEFRDFMQRYDLSRQVKPRDEFTQHNSGSLELIRTAIAQLKHLPSDNRQYHQLVIMAGTVVSSTGDLAQAENLFVQAREQARNKGEKALASFNLFQVKLRRQAYPEALADLQSAIANEPIMMTGSFLDYGMFLQSLMLAAVEEGLAVCPQAALAEYPKIVKEILGYPEESILICGMALGYEDTEARVNSYRTPREEVDTFTQFFE
;
A
#
# COMPACT_ATOMS: atom_id res chain seq x y z
N MET A 1 -27.02 -11.40 5.83
CA MET A 1 -26.21 -11.24 7.05
C MET A 1 -27.20 -11.07 8.18
N GLN A 2 -27.21 -11.96 9.19
CA GLN A 2 -28.07 -11.80 10.37
C GLN A 2 -27.71 -10.47 11.06
N ASP A 3 -28.73 -9.68 11.42
CA ASP A 3 -28.53 -8.48 12.24
C ASP A 3 -27.78 -8.85 13.51
N LEU A 4 -26.69 -8.14 13.79
CA LEU A 4 -25.94 -8.34 15.02
C LEU A 4 -26.87 -8.05 16.22
N ASP A 5 -26.85 -8.96 17.20
CA ASP A 5 -27.60 -8.84 18.45
C ASP A 5 -27.33 -7.48 19.10
N LYS A 6 -28.41 -6.76 19.47
CA LYS A 6 -28.33 -5.44 20.13
C LYS A 6 -27.53 -5.50 21.44
N THR A 7 -27.52 -6.66 22.10
CA THR A 7 -26.69 -6.92 23.29
C THR A 7 -25.21 -6.89 22.96
N LEU A 8 -24.83 -7.47 21.81
CA LEU A 8 -23.46 -7.50 21.31
C LEU A 8 -23.00 -6.09 20.88
N VAL A 9 -23.88 -5.32 20.25
CA VAL A 9 -23.62 -3.90 19.92
C VAL A 9 -23.43 -3.06 21.19
N ALA A 10 -24.25 -3.27 22.22
CA ALA A 10 -24.11 -2.60 23.50
C ALA A 10 -22.81 -2.99 24.23
N PHE A 11 -22.42 -4.27 24.17
CA PHE A 11 -21.14 -4.76 24.71
C PHE A 11 -19.95 -4.08 24.05
N PHE A 12 -19.92 -3.95 22.72
CA PHE A 12 -18.84 -3.26 22.00
C PHE A 12 -18.76 -1.75 22.30
N ARG A 13 -19.87 -1.14 22.69
CA ARG A 13 -19.95 0.29 23.08
C ARG A 13 -19.58 0.54 24.54
N TYR A 14 -19.52 -0.49 25.38
CA TYR A 14 -19.24 -0.33 26.80
C TYR A 14 -17.76 -0.03 27.04
N ASP A 15 -17.46 1.12 27.65
CA ASP A 15 -16.11 1.58 28.02
C ASP A 15 -15.04 1.47 26.90
N ASP A 16 -15.44 1.76 25.66
CA ASP A 16 -14.56 1.70 24.48
C ASP A 16 -13.88 0.32 24.29
N LEU A 17 -14.54 -0.76 24.70
CA LEU A 17 -14.00 -2.11 24.60
C LEU A 17 -13.63 -2.48 23.15
N LEU A 18 -14.41 -2.03 22.16
CA LEU A 18 -14.10 -2.28 20.75
C LEU A 18 -12.89 -1.47 20.26
N GLY A 19 -12.78 -0.20 20.63
CA GLY A 19 -11.62 0.63 20.29
C GLY A 19 -10.34 0.11 20.93
N LYS A 20 -10.40 -0.21 22.24
CA LYS A 20 -9.32 -0.85 22.99
C LYS A 20 -8.94 -2.21 22.42
N ALA A 21 -9.91 -3.06 22.07
CA ALA A 21 -9.65 -4.36 21.45
C ALA A 21 -9.03 -4.21 20.05
N THR A 22 -9.51 -3.27 19.25
CA THR A 22 -8.98 -3.00 17.91
C THR A 22 -7.54 -2.51 17.99
N LEU A 23 -7.23 -1.57 18.90
CA LEU A 23 -5.86 -1.12 19.15
C LEU A 23 -4.97 -2.25 19.68
N PHE A 24 -5.50 -3.10 20.56
CA PHE A 24 -4.79 -4.29 21.04
C PHE A 24 -4.46 -5.23 19.87
N PHE A 25 -5.43 -5.59 19.03
CA PHE A 25 -5.19 -6.46 17.87
C PHE A 25 -4.29 -5.83 16.81
N PHE A 26 -4.40 -4.53 16.53
CA PHE A 26 -3.47 -3.84 15.65
C PHE A 26 -2.04 -3.84 16.20
N ARG A 27 -1.90 -3.61 17.51
CA ARG A 27 -0.60 -3.68 18.20
C ARG A 27 -0.02 -5.10 18.14
N GLU A 28 -0.84 -6.13 18.34
CA GLU A 28 -0.42 -7.53 18.24
C GLU A 28 -0.10 -7.94 16.80
N LEU A 29 -0.84 -7.43 15.80
CA LEU A 29 -0.52 -7.66 14.39
C LEU A 29 0.82 -7.04 14.01
N LEU A 30 1.11 -5.81 14.47
CA LEU A 30 2.41 -5.17 14.28
C LEU A 30 3.52 -5.88 15.08
N HIS A 31 3.22 -6.37 16.28
CA HIS A 31 4.19 -7.11 17.09
C HIS A 31 4.59 -8.44 16.45
N ASN A 32 3.63 -9.13 15.84
CA ASN A 32 3.83 -10.42 15.18
C ASN A 32 4.30 -10.31 13.71
N ASP A 33 4.33 -9.09 13.15
CA ASP A 33 4.83 -8.84 11.81
C ASP A 33 6.37 -8.96 11.75
N PRO A 34 6.93 -9.90 10.94
CA PRO A 34 8.37 -10.15 10.89
C PRO A 34 9.19 -8.92 10.46
N ARG A 35 8.62 -8.07 9.60
CA ARG A 35 9.27 -6.85 9.11
C ARG A 35 9.35 -5.80 10.22
N THR A 36 8.29 -5.66 11.02
CA THR A 36 8.22 -4.74 12.15
C THR A 36 9.22 -5.15 13.23
N LYS A 37 9.31 -6.45 13.54
CA LYS A 37 10.33 -6.99 14.44
C LYS A 37 11.74 -6.71 13.94
N THR A 38 12.03 -7.02 12.67
CA THR A 38 13.35 -6.78 12.06
C THR A 38 13.71 -5.30 12.05
N THR A 39 12.74 -4.43 11.78
CA THR A 39 12.94 -2.96 11.77
C THR A 39 13.22 -2.44 13.17
N LEU A 40 12.46 -2.87 14.18
CA LEU A 40 12.69 -2.48 15.57
C LEU A 40 14.05 -2.98 16.09
N GLU A 41 14.40 -4.23 15.82
CA GLU A 41 15.71 -4.81 16.18
C GLU A 41 16.86 -4.07 15.48
N THR A 42 16.69 -3.72 14.21
CA THR A 42 17.69 -2.93 13.45
C THR A 42 17.83 -1.53 14.04
N LEU A 43 16.73 -0.82 14.28
CA LEU A 43 16.78 0.52 14.86
C LEU A 43 17.38 0.51 16.28
N GLN A 44 17.15 -0.54 17.07
CA GLN A 44 17.77 -0.71 18.37
C GLN A 44 19.28 -1.01 18.27
N ARG A 45 19.66 -1.89 17.34
CA ARG A 45 21.06 -2.25 17.08
C ARG A 45 21.87 -1.05 16.58
N GLU A 46 21.29 -0.24 15.70
CA GLU A 46 21.91 0.98 15.17
C GLU A 46 21.76 2.18 16.13
N HIS A 47 21.25 1.97 17.34
CA HIS A 47 21.03 3.00 18.37
C HIS A 47 20.12 4.17 17.94
N LEU A 48 19.28 3.96 16.93
CA LEU A 48 18.32 4.93 16.41
C LEU A 48 16.97 4.90 17.16
N LEU A 49 16.72 3.86 17.94
CA LEU A 49 15.54 3.71 18.79
C LEU A 49 15.93 3.13 20.14
N VAL A 50 15.72 3.89 21.21
CA VAL A 50 15.91 3.43 22.60
C VAL A 50 14.54 3.39 23.26
N LYS A 51 14.18 2.26 23.90
CA LYS A 51 12.92 2.22 24.63
C LYS A 51 13.05 2.97 25.95
N VAL A 52 12.02 3.75 26.31
CA VAL A 52 12.01 4.59 27.52
C VAL A 52 12.06 3.76 28.80
N ASP A 53 11.43 2.58 28.81
CA ASP A 53 11.49 1.61 29.91
C ASP A 53 12.91 1.07 30.15
N GLN A 54 13.67 0.85 29.07
CA GLN A 54 15.08 0.45 29.13
C GLN A 54 15.95 1.57 29.72
N ILE A 55 15.66 2.83 29.43
CA ILE A 55 16.38 3.98 30.00
C ILE A 55 16.12 4.08 31.51
N GLN A 56 14.86 3.96 31.94
CA GLN A 56 14.51 3.98 33.36
C GLN A 56 15.15 2.81 34.13
N THR A 57 15.08 1.61 33.57
CA THR A 57 15.71 0.42 34.18
C THR A 57 17.23 0.57 34.27
N THR A 58 17.88 1.08 33.21
CA THR A 58 19.33 1.32 33.18
C THR A 58 19.74 2.40 34.19
N GLN A 59 18.91 3.44 34.36
CA GLN A 59 19.12 4.48 35.35
C GLN A 59 19.01 3.93 36.78
N GLU A 60 17.99 3.14 37.09
CA GLU A 60 17.82 2.51 38.39
C GLU A 60 19.02 1.63 38.73
N GLN A 61 19.47 0.80 37.79
CA GLN A 61 20.66 -0.03 37.96
C GLN A 61 21.94 0.79 38.17
N LEU A 62 22.13 1.89 37.43
CA LEU A 62 23.25 2.80 37.61
C LEU A 62 23.23 3.46 38.98
N ILE A 63 22.07 3.96 39.44
CA ILE A 63 21.92 4.57 40.76
C ILE A 63 22.18 3.55 41.87
N THR A 64 21.63 2.34 41.76
CA THR A 64 21.91 1.25 42.72
C THR A 64 23.40 0.92 42.77
N GLY A 65 24.08 0.85 41.63
CA GLY A 65 25.53 0.62 41.56
C GLY A 65 26.34 1.75 42.19
N LEU A 66 25.97 3.01 41.94
CA LEU A 66 26.62 4.18 42.54
C LEU A 66 26.37 4.26 44.06
N LEU A 67 25.18 3.92 44.53
CA LEU A 67 24.86 3.85 45.96
C LEU A 67 25.72 2.78 46.66
N HIS A 68 25.87 1.60 46.05
CA HIS A 68 26.77 0.57 46.58
C HIS A 68 28.23 1.05 46.65
N GLN A 69 28.72 1.71 45.61
CA GLN A 69 30.06 2.30 45.61
C GLN A 69 30.20 3.41 46.68
N LEU A 70 29.16 4.21 46.90
CA LEU A 70 29.14 5.24 47.93
C LEU A 70 29.20 4.61 49.33
N ASP A 71 28.50 3.51 49.58
CA ASP A 71 28.55 2.78 50.85
C ASP A 71 29.92 2.16 51.12
N GLU A 72 30.55 1.55 50.11
CA GLU A 72 31.93 1.07 50.22
C GLU A 72 32.92 2.21 50.52
N GLN A 73 32.75 3.37 49.88
CA GLN A 73 33.60 4.54 50.13
C GLN A 73 33.34 5.14 51.51
N ASN A 74 32.09 5.20 51.97
CA ASN A 74 31.75 5.61 53.33
C ASN A 74 32.39 4.68 54.38
N ALA A 75 32.46 3.37 54.11
CA ALA A 75 33.17 2.42 54.97
C ALA A 75 34.69 2.69 55.00
N LYS A 76 35.30 2.98 53.84
CA LYS A 76 36.72 3.37 53.74
C LYS A 76 37.02 4.67 54.49
N VAL A 77 36.17 5.69 54.39
CA VAL A 77 36.29 6.94 55.17
C VAL A 77 36.23 6.64 56.67
N LYS A 78 35.25 5.84 57.13
CA LYS A 78 35.13 5.44 58.54
C LYS A 78 36.37 4.69 59.05
N GLN A 79 36.94 3.81 58.23
CA GLN A 79 38.16 3.08 58.58
C GLN A 79 39.39 3.98 58.61
N ALA A 80 39.53 4.89 57.64
CA ALA A 80 40.61 5.87 57.57
C ALA A 80 40.60 6.82 58.77
N LEU A 81 39.41 7.27 59.22
CA LEU A 81 39.23 8.07 60.43
C LEU A 81 39.65 7.32 61.71
N LYS A 82 39.38 6.01 61.78
CA LYS A 82 39.77 5.17 62.93
C LYS A 82 41.27 4.87 62.99
N THR A 83 41.93 4.78 61.82
CA THR A 83 43.32 4.34 61.69
C THR A 83 44.31 5.49 61.48
N GLY A 84 43.84 6.73 61.30
CA GLY A 84 44.69 7.89 61.04
C GLY A 84 45.36 7.84 59.66
N ALA A 85 44.67 7.30 58.65
CA ALA A 85 45.28 7.08 57.35
C ALA A 85 45.65 8.40 56.63
N PRO A 86 46.86 8.52 56.05
CA PRO A 86 47.35 9.78 55.44
C PRO A 86 46.62 10.18 54.15
N ASN A 87 45.85 9.26 53.55
CA ASN A 87 45.08 9.49 52.32
C ASN A 87 43.61 9.88 52.57
N LEU A 88 43.23 10.22 53.80
CA LEU A 88 41.85 10.57 54.18
C LEU A 88 41.22 11.63 53.26
N THR A 89 41.95 12.70 52.94
CA THR A 89 41.46 13.78 52.06
C THR A 89 41.10 13.29 50.66
N GLN A 90 41.88 12.34 50.12
CA GLN A 90 41.62 11.77 48.81
C GLN A 90 40.37 10.89 48.82
N ILE A 91 40.20 10.06 49.86
CA ILE A 91 39.02 9.18 50.01
C ILE A 91 37.75 10.01 50.20
N THR A 92 37.79 11.06 51.03
CA THR A 92 36.66 11.99 51.21
C THR A 92 36.28 12.68 49.91
N SER A 93 37.26 13.14 49.12
CA SER A 93 36.99 13.75 47.82
C SER A 93 36.34 12.80 46.81
N GLN A 94 36.69 11.51 46.83
CA GLN A 94 36.08 10.48 45.99
C GLN A 94 34.63 10.19 46.42
N ARG A 95 34.39 10.14 47.73
CA ARG A 95 33.06 9.99 48.31
C ARG A 95 32.14 11.15 47.93
N ASP A 96 32.63 12.39 48.00
CA ASP A 96 31.84 13.57 47.63
C ASP A 96 31.55 13.62 46.12
N ARG A 97 32.47 13.15 45.27
CA ARG A 97 32.22 13.00 43.82
C ARG A 97 31.13 11.97 43.52
N LEU A 98 31.16 10.81 44.19
CA LEU A 98 30.11 9.79 44.04
C LEU A 98 28.75 10.30 44.50
N GLN A 99 28.72 11.02 45.63
CA GLN A 99 27.49 11.62 46.14
C GLN A 99 26.91 12.64 45.16
N ASN A 100 27.75 13.54 44.62
CA ASN A 100 27.31 14.50 43.60
C ASN A 100 26.85 13.79 42.31
N ALA A 101 27.52 12.72 41.88
CA ALA A 101 27.11 11.95 40.70
C ALA A 101 25.71 11.32 40.89
N ILE A 102 25.40 10.80 42.08
CA ILE A 102 24.08 10.24 42.40
C ILE A 102 22.99 11.32 42.35
N GLU A 103 23.28 12.52 42.86
CA GLU A 103 22.31 13.62 42.87
C GLU A 103 22.03 14.18 41.46
N VAL A 104 23.04 14.22 40.59
CA VAL A 104 22.94 14.83 39.26
C VAL A 104 22.33 13.90 38.20
N VAL A 105 22.47 12.57 38.33
CA VAL A 105 21.97 11.60 37.33
C VAL A 105 20.46 11.72 37.09
N PRO A 106 19.58 11.75 38.12
CA PRO A 106 18.15 11.96 37.92
C PRO A 106 17.81 13.30 37.27
N GLN A 107 18.51 14.36 37.67
CA GLN A 107 18.29 15.70 37.12
C GLN A 107 18.62 15.76 35.63
N ARG A 108 19.76 15.19 35.21
CA ARG A 108 20.15 15.16 33.79
C ARG A 108 19.17 14.39 32.92
N LEU A 109 18.65 13.26 33.43
CA LEU A 109 17.64 12.52 32.69
C LEU A 109 16.34 13.31 32.60
N GLN A 110 15.91 13.95 33.69
CA GLN A 110 14.71 14.78 33.68
C GLN A 110 14.85 15.97 32.71
N THR A 111 16.03 16.58 32.63
CA THR A 111 16.35 17.60 31.62
C THR A 111 16.28 17.01 30.21
N ALA A 112 16.91 15.87 29.95
CA ALA A 112 16.86 15.24 28.62
C ALA A 112 15.44 14.84 28.19
N VAL A 113 14.61 14.36 29.13
CA VAL A 113 13.19 14.06 28.90
C VAL A 113 12.41 15.34 28.61
N SER A 114 12.64 16.40 29.39
CA SER A 114 12.01 17.71 29.18
C SER A 114 12.42 18.33 27.84
N ASP A 115 13.69 18.24 27.45
CA ASP A 115 14.21 18.74 26.18
C ASP A 115 13.62 17.95 25.01
N TRP A 116 13.53 16.63 25.16
CA TRP A 116 12.90 15.77 24.15
C TRP A 116 11.41 16.09 24.01
N GLN A 117 10.67 16.21 25.11
CA GLN A 117 9.25 16.59 25.12
C GLN A 117 9.05 17.96 24.47
N THR A 118 9.91 18.93 24.80
CA THR A 118 9.86 20.28 24.22
C THR A 118 10.09 20.25 22.71
N ASN A 119 11.13 19.54 22.25
CA ASN A 119 11.47 19.42 20.82
C ASN A 119 10.41 18.65 20.01
N HIS A 120 9.66 17.76 20.67
CA HIS A 120 8.62 16.95 20.04
C HIS A 120 7.20 17.36 20.48
N GLN A 121 7.04 18.56 21.03
CA GLN A 121 5.78 19.07 21.56
C GLN A 121 4.67 19.04 20.51
N ALA A 122 4.99 19.37 19.25
CA ALA A 122 4.03 19.30 18.14
C ALA A 122 3.52 17.87 17.88
N PHE A 123 4.37 16.85 18.07
CA PHE A 123 3.98 15.44 17.93
C PHE A 123 3.15 14.96 19.13
N ILE A 124 3.50 15.40 20.34
CA ILE A 124 2.73 15.12 21.56
C ILE A 124 1.34 15.77 21.48
N GLU A 125 1.27 17.04 21.05
CA GLU A 125 0.02 17.75 20.80
C GLU A 125 -0.81 17.08 19.71
N PHE A 126 -0.18 16.64 18.61
CA PHE A 126 -0.84 15.84 17.59
C PHE A 126 -1.40 14.53 18.15
N SER A 127 -0.64 13.79 18.96
CA SER A 127 -1.10 12.56 19.60
C SER A 127 -2.28 12.80 20.56
N HIS A 128 -2.26 13.89 21.32
CA HIS A 128 -3.36 14.28 22.19
C HIS A 128 -4.60 14.70 21.41
N GLN A 129 -4.44 15.47 20.33
CA GLN A 129 -5.53 15.84 19.42
C GLN A 129 -6.11 14.60 18.74
N PHE A 130 -5.26 13.67 18.30
CA PHE A 130 -5.68 12.40 17.72
C PHE A 130 -6.51 11.56 18.71
N SER A 131 -6.15 11.55 20.00
CA SER A 131 -6.93 10.88 21.05
C SER A 131 -8.26 11.56 21.38
N THR A 132 -8.45 12.83 20.98
CA THR A 132 -9.73 13.57 21.10
C THR A 132 -10.56 13.53 19.82
N TRP A 133 -9.94 13.22 18.66
CA TRP A 133 -10.63 13.09 17.38
C TRP A 133 -11.59 11.90 17.32
N THR A 134 -11.40 10.90 18.18
CA THR A 134 -12.36 9.79 18.39
C THR A 134 -13.73 10.25 18.88
N GLN A 135 -13.83 11.35 19.65
CA GLN A 135 -15.13 11.92 20.08
C GLN A 135 -15.70 12.94 19.07
N LEU A 136 -14.84 13.60 18.28
CA LEU A 136 -15.24 14.62 17.30
C LEU A 136 -15.76 14.02 15.98
N LEU A 137 -15.39 12.79 15.65
CA LEU A 137 -15.84 12.09 14.45
C LEU A 137 -17.35 11.77 14.46
N GLU A 138 -17.99 11.62 15.62
CA GLU A 138 -19.45 11.44 15.68
C GLU A 138 -20.20 12.79 15.73
N SER A 139 -19.76 13.75 16.55
CA SER A 139 -20.58 14.95 16.83
C SER A 139 -20.54 16.05 15.76
N LYS A 140 -19.54 16.06 14.87
CA LYS A 140 -19.45 17.06 13.79
C LYS A 140 -19.88 16.54 12.43
N VAL A 141 -19.90 15.22 12.23
CA VAL A 141 -20.42 14.62 11.00
C VAL A 141 -21.93 14.89 10.90
N ASP A 142 -22.70 14.70 11.98
CA ASP A 142 -24.15 14.94 11.97
C ASP A 142 -24.53 16.41 11.79
N LYS A 143 -23.80 17.34 12.41
CA LYS A 143 -24.02 18.79 12.23
C LYS A 143 -23.61 19.32 10.86
N VAL A 144 -22.60 18.71 10.24
CA VAL A 144 -22.23 19.01 8.85
C VAL A 144 -23.26 18.40 7.90
N LEU A 145 -23.80 17.22 8.18
CA LEU A 145 -24.85 16.59 7.37
C LEU A 145 -26.19 17.35 7.45
N GLU A 146 -26.56 17.90 8.61
CA GLU A 146 -27.72 18.80 8.74
C GLU A 146 -27.51 20.13 8.00
N ALA A 147 -26.29 20.67 7.99
CA ALA A 147 -25.96 21.91 7.26
C ALA A 147 -25.86 21.72 5.73
N VAL A 148 -25.50 20.51 5.27
CA VAL A 148 -25.46 20.12 3.85
C VAL A 148 -26.86 19.84 3.29
N GLY A 149 -27.89 19.83 4.16
CA GLY A 149 -29.31 19.80 3.81
C GLY A 149 -29.88 21.07 3.14
N SER A 150 -29.09 21.80 2.35
CA SER A 150 -29.62 22.82 1.43
C SER A 150 -29.51 22.32 -0.01
N LEU A 151 -30.64 21.81 -0.51
CA LEU A 151 -30.91 21.24 -1.83
C LEU A 151 -30.73 22.21 -3.02
N GLY A 152 -29.89 23.23 -2.90
CA GLY A 152 -29.45 24.07 -4.01
C GLY A 152 -28.06 23.64 -4.47
N ASP A 153 -27.95 23.23 -5.74
CA ASP A 153 -26.69 23.01 -6.48
C ASP A 153 -25.95 21.66 -6.38
N ILE A 154 -26.67 20.54 -6.28
CA ILE A 154 -26.08 19.20 -6.54
C ILE A 154 -25.29 19.18 -7.86
N ASP A 155 -25.82 19.80 -8.92
CA ASP A 155 -25.15 19.90 -10.23
C ASP A 155 -23.89 20.78 -10.23
N LYS A 156 -23.78 21.81 -9.37
CA LYS A 156 -22.50 22.56 -9.25
C LYS A 156 -21.47 21.73 -8.49
N ASN A 157 -21.88 20.97 -7.47
CA ASN A 157 -20.98 20.09 -6.72
C ASN A 157 -20.41 18.98 -7.62
N VAL A 158 -21.26 18.35 -8.46
CA VAL A 158 -20.83 17.38 -9.48
C VAL A 158 -19.83 18.00 -10.46
N LYS A 159 -20.13 19.18 -11.02
CA LYS A 159 -19.24 19.86 -11.98
C LYS A 159 -17.91 20.28 -11.36
N SER A 160 -17.93 20.78 -10.12
CA SER A 160 -16.73 21.17 -9.37
C SER A 160 -15.81 19.98 -9.16
N LEU A 161 -16.36 18.88 -8.65
CA LEU A 161 -15.59 17.66 -8.41
C LEU A 161 -15.05 17.05 -9.71
N LEU A 162 -15.82 17.14 -10.80
CA LEU A 162 -15.37 16.68 -12.12
C LEU A 162 -14.19 17.51 -12.61
N GLN A 163 -14.20 18.82 -12.37
CA GLN A 163 -13.07 19.67 -12.70
C GLN A 163 -11.86 19.33 -11.84
N GLU A 164 -12.04 19.11 -10.55
CA GLU A 164 -10.95 18.75 -9.64
C GLU A 164 -10.25 17.43 -10.06
N PHE A 165 -11.02 16.39 -10.40
CA PHE A 165 -10.44 15.16 -10.93
C PHE A 165 -9.76 15.35 -12.29
N ARG A 166 -10.27 16.24 -13.17
CA ARG A 166 -9.58 16.55 -14.43
C ARG A 166 -8.24 17.21 -14.16
N ASP A 167 -8.20 18.14 -13.22
CA ASP A 167 -6.98 18.87 -12.86
C ASP A 167 -5.94 17.92 -12.26
N PHE A 168 -6.34 16.96 -11.41
CA PHE A 168 -5.44 15.90 -10.95
C PHE A 168 -4.92 15.06 -12.10
N MET A 169 -5.80 14.57 -12.96
CA MET A 169 -5.41 13.71 -14.07
C MET A 169 -4.46 14.43 -15.03
N GLN A 170 -4.73 15.70 -15.34
CA GLN A 170 -3.84 16.52 -16.15
C GLN A 170 -2.49 16.74 -15.48
N ARG A 171 -2.47 17.03 -14.18
CA ARG A 171 -1.25 17.25 -13.40
C ARG A 171 -0.32 16.02 -13.38
N TYR A 172 -0.90 14.82 -13.40
CA TYR A 172 -0.16 13.56 -13.30
C TYR A 172 -0.08 12.77 -14.61
N ASP A 173 -0.46 13.36 -15.75
CA ASP A 173 -0.53 12.69 -17.08
C ASP A 173 -1.33 11.36 -17.07
N LEU A 174 -2.40 11.34 -16.28
CA LEU A 174 -3.32 10.21 -16.16
C LEU A 174 -4.41 10.30 -17.22
N SER A 175 -4.87 9.13 -17.67
CA SER A 175 -5.99 9.01 -18.61
C SER A 175 -7.13 8.22 -17.99
N ARG A 176 -8.34 8.26 -18.56
CA ARG A 176 -9.48 7.49 -18.03
C ARG A 176 -9.26 5.98 -18.09
N GLN A 177 -8.40 5.53 -19.00
CA GLN A 177 -7.91 4.17 -19.06
C GLN A 177 -6.65 4.06 -18.22
N VAL A 178 -6.65 3.16 -17.26
CA VAL A 178 -5.48 2.92 -16.41
C VAL A 178 -4.36 2.28 -17.24
N LYS A 179 -3.15 2.82 -17.10
CA LYS A 179 -1.94 2.32 -17.78
C LYS A 179 -0.96 1.77 -16.74
N PRO A 180 -0.10 0.80 -17.11
CA PRO A 180 0.93 0.29 -16.20
C PRO A 180 1.85 1.39 -15.64
N ARG A 181 2.17 2.40 -16.46
CA ARG A 181 3.01 3.53 -16.04
C ARG A 181 2.43 4.36 -14.89
N ASP A 182 1.10 4.32 -14.68
CA ASP A 182 0.42 5.15 -13.70
C ASP A 182 0.81 4.75 -12.27
N GLU A 183 1.33 3.53 -12.06
CA GLU A 183 1.89 3.06 -10.78
C GLU A 183 3.12 3.85 -10.33
N PHE A 184 3.86 4.46 -11.26
CA PHE A 184 5.07 5.23 -10.96
C PHE A 184 4.76 6.70 -10.66
N THR A 185 3.48 7.06 -10.57
CA THR A 185 3.06 8.42 -10.25
C THR A 185 3.48 8.79 -8.83
N GLN A 186 4.27 9.86 -8.69
CA GLN A 186 4.70 10.33 -7.39
C GLN A 186 3.67 11.29 -6.78
N HIS A 187 3.20 10.95 -5.58
CA HIS A 187 2.30 11.77 -4.79
C HIS A 187 2.99 12.27 -3.53
N ASN A 188 2.73 13.52 -3.14
CA ASN A 188 3.18 14.07 -1.87
C ASN A 188 2.00 14.11 -0.87
N SER A 189 2.29 14.42 0.39
CA SER A 189 1.27 14.47 1.45
C SER A 189 0.10 15.41 1.12
N GLY A 190 0.39 16.56 0.50
CA GLY A 190 -0.65 17.52 0.08
C GLY A 190 -1.54 16.96 -1.02
N SER A 191 -0.98 16.31 -2.04
CA SER A 191 -1.78 15.74 -3.13
C SER A 191 -2.61 14.55 -2.67
N LEU A 192 -2.09 13.71 -1.77
CA LEU A 192 -2.84 12.61 -1.17
C LEU A 192 -4.04 13.10 -0.37
N GLU A 193 -3.90 14.20 0.38
CA GLU A 193 -4.99 14.76 1.17
C GLU A 193 -6.10 15.36 0.28
N LEU A 194 -5.72 16.05 -0.79
CA LEU A 194 -6.66 16.55 -1.78
C LEU A 194 -7.43 15.39 -2.46
N ILE A 195 -6.72 14.34 -2.87
CA ILE A 195 -7.34 13.14 -3.46
C ILE A 195 -8.32 12.50 -2.46
N ARG A 196 -7.94 12.32 -1.20
CA ARG A 196 -8.83 11.77 -0.16
C ARG A 196 -10.09 12.61 0.04
N THR A 197 -9.93 13.94 0.04
CA THR A 197 -11.04 14.89 0.20
C THR A 197 -12.00 14.78 -0.99
N ALA A 198 -11.50 14.77 -2.22
CA ALA A 198 -12.30 14.60 -3.43
C ALA A 198 -13.05 13.25 -3.44
N ILE A 199 -12.39 12.16 -3.02
CA ILE A 199 -13.02 10.83 -2.91
C ILE A 199 -14.10 10.80 -1.82
N ALA A 200 -13.91 11.51 -0.70
CA ALA A 200 -14.95 11.61 0.33
C ALA A 200 -16.19 12.34 -0.21
N GLN A 201 -16.01 13.42 -0.98
CA GLN A 201 -17.11 14.15 -1.61
C GLN A 201 -17.89 13.30 -2.61
N LEU A 202 -17.20 12.43 -3.38
CA LEU A 202 -17.83 11.53 -4.35
C LEU A 202 -18.90 10.63 -3.70
N LYS A 203 -18.70 10.18 -2.45
CA LYS A 203 -19.64 9.30 -1.73
C LYS A 203 -20.99 9.95 -1.45
N HIS A 204 -21.06 11.28 -1.46
CA HIS A 204 -22.28 12.04 -1.19
C HIS A 204 -23.03 12.44 -2.45
N LEU A 205 -22.48 12.14 -3.64
CA LEU A 205 -23.14 12.44 -4.91
C LEU A 205 -24.16 11.35 -5.26
N PRO A 206 -25.35 11.72 -5.77
CA PRO A 206 -26.35 10.74 -6.16
C PRO A 206 -25.90 10.01 -7.43
N SER A 207 -26.00 8.69 -7.41
CA SER A 207 -25.52 7.80 -8.47
C SER A 207 -26.35 7.85 -9.77
N ASP A 208 -27.53 8.50 -9.73
CA ASP A 208 -28.41 8.68 -10.88
C ASP A 208 -27.95 9.80 -11.83
N ASN A 209 -27.00 10.65 -11.39
CA ASN A 209 -26.48 11.74 -12.19
C ASN A 209 -25.80 11.23 -13.47
N ARG A 210 -26.06 11.89 -14.61
CA ARG A 210 -25.52 11.51 -15.92
C ARG A 210 -24.00 11.50 -15.99
N GLN A 211 -23.32 12.29 -15.16
CA GLN A 211 -21.87 12.42 -15.12
C GLN A 211 -21.21 11.57 -14.02
N TYR A 212 -21.99 10.88 -13.20
CA TYR A 212 -21.50 10.09 -12.08
C TYR A 212 -20.55 8.97 -12.53
N HIS A 213 -20.90 8.24 -13.59
CA HIS A 213 -20.03 7.18 -14.12
C HIS A 213 -18.63 7.71 -14.49
N GLN A 214 -18.56 8.85 -15.19
CA GLN A 214 -17.30 9.47 -15.57
C GLN A 214 -16.48 9.87 -14.34
N LEU A 215 -17.14 10.44 -13.32
CA LEU A 215 -16.50 10.78 -12.05
C LEU A 215 -15.88 9.55 -11.36
N VAL A 216 -16.64 8.45 -11.26
CA VAL A 216 -16.16 7.23 -10.59
C VAL A 216 -14.98 6.60 -11.34
N ILE A 217 -14.98 6.61 -12.68
CA ILE A 217 -13.82 6.15 -13.48
C ILE A 217 -12.58 7.01 -13.20
N MET A 218 -12.74 8.34 -13.21
CA MET A 218 -11.63 9.26 -12.96
C MET A 218 -11.08 9.11 -11.54
N ALA A 219 -11.99 9.03 -10.56
CA ALA A 219 -11.67 8.74 -9.17
C ALA A 219 -10.89 7.43 -9.02
N GLY A 220 -11.38 6.34 -9.61
CA GLY A 220 -10.72 5.03 -9.57
C GLY A 220 -9.32 5.08 -10.19
N THR A 221 -9.14 5.84 -11.27
CA THR A 221 -7.83 6.02 -11.92
C THR A 221 -6.86 6.76 -11.00
N VAL A 222 -7.28 7.89 -10.44
CA VAL A 222 -6.47 8.70 -9.53
C VAL A 222 -6.09 7.89 -8.30
N VAL A 223 -7.04 7.19 -7.68
CA VAL A 223 -6.79 6.31 -6.53
C VAL A 223 -5.86 5.15 -6.88
N SER A 224 -6.01 4.53 -8.05
CA SER A 224 -5.08 3.50 -8.53
C SER A 224 -3.64 4.02 -8.62
N SER A 225 -3.45 5.29 -9.02
CA SER A 225 -2.12 5.90 -9.12
C SER A 225 -1.47 6.19 -7.76
N THR A 226 -2.23 6.17 -6.66
CA THR A 226 -1.68 6.33 -5.29
C THR A 226 -1.26 5.01 -4.67
N GLY A 227 -1.55 3.88 -5.33
CA GLY A 227 -1.31 2.53 -4.82
C GLY A 227 -2.45 1.93 -4.01
N ASP A 228 -3.57 2.66 -3.78
CA ASP A 228 -4.75 2.10 -3.11
C ASP A 228 -5.61 1.28 -4.09
N LEU A 229 -5.08 0.12 -4.46
CA LEU A 229 -5.70 -0.79 -5.44
C LEU A 229 -7.06 -1.31 -4.97
N ALA A 230 -7.26 -1.48 -3.66
CA ALA A 230 -8.53 -1.98 -3.12
C ALA A 230 -9.65 -0.95 -3.28
N GLN A 231 -9.39 0.32 -2.99
CA GLN A 231 -10.37 1.38 -3.21
C GLN A 231 -10.60 1.63 -4.70
N ALA A 232 -9.55 1.60 -5.53
CA ALA A 232 -9.68 1.73 -6.97
C ALA A 232 -10.56 0.62 -7.58
N GLU A 233 -10.38 -0.63 -7.14
CA GLU A 233 -11.19 -1.76 -7.58
C GLU A 233 -12.67 -1.55 -7.25
N ASN A 234 -13.01 -1.14 -6.03
CA ASN A 234 -14.38 -0.87 -5.62
C ASN A 234 -15.03 0.22 -6.50
N LEU A 235 -14.28 1.28 -6.82
CA LEU A 235 -14.74 2.34 -7.72
C LEU A 235 -15.00 1.79 -9.14
N PHE A 236 -14.10 0.97 -9.68
CA PHE A 236 -14.32 0.42 -11.02
C PHE A 236 -15.44 -0.64 -11.07
N VAL A 237 -15.69 -1.39 -10.00
CA VAL A 237 -16.88 -2.25 -9.88
C VAL A 237 -18.14 -1.40 -9.96
N GLN A 238 -18.24 -0.32 -9.17
CA GLN A 238 -19.38 0.60 -9.20
C GLN A 238 -19.55 1.23 -10.59
N ALA A 239 -18.46 1.67 -11.21
CA ALA A 239 -18.50 2.24 -12.56
C ALA A 239 -19.04 1.23 -13.58
N ARG A 240 -18.63 -0.04 -13.49
CA ARG A 240 -19.09 -1.12 -14.38
C ARG A 240 -20.57 -1.43 -14.20
N GLU A 241 -21.04 -1.50 -12.96
CA GLU A 241 -22.45 -1.79 -12.64
C GLU A 241 -23.40 -0.67 -13.09
N GLN A 242 -22.91 0.58 -13.08
CA GLN A 242 -23.69 1.77 -13.45
C GLN A 242 -23.45 2.23 -14.89
N ALA A 243 -22.66 1.49 -15.68
CA ALA A 243 -22.35 1.83 -17.07
C ALA A 243 -23.63 1.86 -17.92
N ARG A 244 -23.80 2.91 -18.74
CA ARG A 244 -25.00 3.12 -19.56
C ARG A 244 -24.87 2.59 -20.98
N ASN A 245 -23.64 2.34 -21.41
CA ASN A 245 -23.33 1.81 -22.74
C ASN A 245 -22.17 0.81 -22.69
N LYS A 246 -21.97 0.09 -23.80
CA LYS A 246 -20.93 -0.93 -23.92
C LYS A 246 -19.52 -0.35 -23.75
N GLY A 247 -19.24 0.84 -24.28
CA GLY A 247 -17.91 1.46 -24.15
C GLY A 247 -17.53 1.82 -22.72
N GLU A 248 -18.47 2.37 -21.96
CA GLU A 248 -18.32 2.62 -20.52
C GLU A 248 -18.08 1.33 -19.74
N LYS A 249 -18.84 0.28 -20.05
CA LYS A 249 -18.67 -1.04 -19.43
C LYS A 249 -17.33 -1.68 -19.80
N ALA A 250 -16.89 -1.52 -21.05
CA ALA A 250 -15.61 -2.00 -21.54
C ALA A 250 -14.45 -1.32 -20.81
N LEU A 251 -14.48 0.01 -20.71
CA LEU A 251 -13.46 0.80 -20.01
C LEU A 251 -13.38 0.46 -18.53
N ALA A 252 -14.52 0.34 -17.83
CA ALA A 252 -14.55 -0.05 -16.44
C ALA A 252 -13.98 -1.46 -16.22
N SER A 253 -14.32 -2.40 -17.11
CA SER A 253 -13.80 -3.78 -17.07
C SER A 253 -12.30 -3.82 -17.36
N PHE A 254 -11.81 -3.03 -18.31
CA PHE A 254 -10.38 -2.93 -18.60
C PHE A 254 -9.60 -2.35 -17.41
N ASN A 255 -10.14 -1.33 -16.76
CA ASN A 255 -9.52 -0.77 -15.56
C ASN A 255 -9.50 -1.76 -14.38
N LEU A 256 -10.55 -2.58 -14.22
CA LEU A 256 -10.56 -3.69 -13.25
C LEU A 256 -9.49 -4.72 -13.56
N PHE A 257 -9.33 -5.11 -14.82
CA PHE A 257 -8.24 -5.99 -15.26
C PHE A 257 -6.88 -5.43 -14.82
N GLN A 258 -6.61 -4.15 -15.08
CA GLN A 258 -5.33 -3.52 -14.68
C GLN A 258 -5.13 -3.52 -13.17
N VAL A 259 -6.15 -3.19 -12.38
CA VAL A 259 -6.04 -3.19 -10.91
C VAL A 259 -5.83 -4.60 -10.37
N LYS A 260 -6.60 -5.59 -10.84
CA LYS A 260 -6.54 -6.97 -10.36
C LYS A 260 -5.26 -7.68 -10.78
N LEU A 261 -4.72 -7.35 -11.95
CA LEU A 261 -3.41 -7.83 -12.39
C LEU A 261 -2.32 -7.42 -11.38
N ARG A 262 -2.34 -6.15 -10.95
CA ARG A 262 -1.40 -5.60 -9.95
C ARG A 262 -1.60 -6.19 -8.55
N ARG A 263 -2.82 -6.62 -8.24
CA ARG A 263 -3.14 -7.40 -7.03
C ARG A 263 -2.83 -8.90 -7.15
N GLN A 264 -2.32 -9.37 -8.30
CA GLN A 264 -2.06 -10.78 -8.59
C GLN A 264 -3.31 -11.68 -8.58
N ALA A 265 -4.50 -11.10 -8.77
CA ALA A 265 -5.77 -11.82 -8.88
C ALA A 265 -6.02 -12.23 -10.35
N TYR A 266 -5.18 -13.14 -10.85
CA TYR A 266 -5.13 -13.46 -12.29
C TYR A 266 -6.44 -14.01 -12.88
N PRO A 267 -7.16 -14.95 -12.23
CA PRO A 267 -8.43 -15.45 -12.77
C PRO A 267 -9.48 -14.34 -12.94
N GLU A 268 -9.60 -13.46 -11.96
CA GLU A 268 -10.54 -12.34 -11.97
C GLU A 268 -10.13 -11.26 -12.95
N ALA A 269 -8.81 -10.99 -13.05
CA ALA A 269 -8.27 -10.07 -14.05
C ALA A 269 -8.57 -10.55 -15.47
N LEU A 270 -8.40 -11.85 -15.74
CA LEU A 270 -8.71 -12.44 -17.04
C LEU A 270 -10.21 -12.31 -17.38
N ALA A 271 -11.09 -12.60 -16.42
CA ALA A 271 -12.54 -12.46 -16.60
C ALA A 271 -12.93 -11.01 -16.93
N ASP A 272 -12.30 -10.03 -16.28
CA ASP A 272 -12.55 -8.61 -16.53
C ASP A 272 -12.00 -8.15 -17.89
N LEU A 273 -10.86 -8.67 -18.33
CA LEU A 273 -10.32 -8.43 -19.67
C LEU A 273 -11.25 -9.01 -20.76
N GLN A 274 -11.74 -10.23 -20.56
CA GLN A 274 -12.72 -10.85 -21.46
C GLN A 274 -14.01 -10.03 -21.53
N SER A 275 -14.50 -9.54 -20.39
CA SER A 275 -15.63 -8.60 -20.35
C SER A 275 -15.34 -7.32 -21.12
N ALA A 276 -14.14 -6.74 -21.01
CA ALA A 276 -13.78 -5.53 -21.75
C ALA A 276 -13.85 -5.75 -23.27
N ILE A 277 -13.22 -6.82 -23.75
CA ILE A 277 -13.17 -7.20 -25.17
C ILE A 277 -14.57 -7.48 -25.73
N ALA A 278 -15.41 -8.20 -24.98
CA ALA A 278 -16.78 -8.53 -25.40
C ALA A 278 -17.66 -7.28 -25.57
N ASN A 279 -17.35 -6.20 -24.84
CA ASN A 279 -18.11 -4.95 -24.91
C ASN A 279 -17.55 -3.98 -25.98
N GLU A 280 -16.23 -3.88 -26.16
CA GLU A 280 -15.61 -3.12 -27.26
C GLU A 280 -14.40 -3.85 -27.89
N PRO A 281 -14.60 -4.52 -29.05
CA PRO A 281 -13.54 -5.24 -29.75
C PRO A 281 -12.39 -4.35 -30.26
N ILE A 282 -12.56 -3.02 -30.36
CA ILE A 282 -11.49 -2.13 -30.81
C ILE A 282 -10.35 -2.02 -29.77
N MET A 283 -10.63 -2.34 -28.50
CA MET A 283 -9.61 -2.44 -27.44
C MET A 283 -8.62 -3.60 -27.69
N MET A 284 -8.84 -4.45 -28.71
CA MET A 284 -8.02 -5.63 -29.01
C MET A 284 -6.72 -5.35 -29.77
N THR A 285 -6.52 -4.17 -30.37
CA THR A 285 -5.35 -3.95 -31.25
C THR A 285 -4.03 -4.07 -30.48
N GLY A 286 -3.95 -3.51 -29.26
CA GLY A 286 -2.81 -3.72 -28.36
C GLY A 286 -2.71 -5.15 -27.85
N SER A 287 -3.84 -5.81 -27.64
CA SER A 287 -3.86 -7.20 -27.15
C SER A 287 -3.17 -8.17 -28.09
N PHE A 288 -3.19 -7.96 -29.41
CA PHE A 288 -2.43 -8.80 -30.35
C PHE A 288 -0.91 -8.74 -30.11
N LEU A 289 -0.38 -7.56 -29.74
CA LEU A 289 1.02 -7.40 -29.35
C LEU A 289 1.30 -8.18 -28.06
N ASP A 290 0.42 -8.05 -27.06
CA ASP A 290 0.52 -8.76 -25.78
C ASP A 290 0.49 -10.29 -25.99
N TYR A 291 -0.40 -10.80 -26.85
CA TYR A 291 -0.43 -12.21 -27.23
C TYR A 291 0.86 -12.65 -27.93
N GLY A 292 1.43 -11.81 -28.81
CA GLY A 292 2.73 -12.07 -29.43
C GLY A 292 3.85 -12.23 -28.39
N MET A 293 3.92 -11.32 -27.41
CA MET A 293 4.90 -11.41 -26.32
C MET A 293 4.69 -12.64 -25.44
N PHE A 294 3.43 -12.98 -25.12
CA PHE A 294 3.08 -14.17 -24.35
C PHE A 294 3.48 -15.46 -25.08
N LEU A 295 3.12 -15.59 -26.36
CA LEU A 295 3.48 -16.74 -27.19
C LEU A 295 5.00 -16.90 -27.27
N GLN A 296 5.74 -15.81 -27.49
CA GLN A 296 7.21 -15.86 -27.51
C GLN A 296 7.80 -16.29 -26.16
N SER A 297 7.26 -15.80 -25.05
CA SER A 297 7.71 -16.16 -23.71
C SER A 297 7.48 -17.66 -23.45
N LEU A 298 6.31 -18.18 -23.84
CA LEU A 298 5.99 -19.61 -23.75
C LEU A 298 6.93 -20.45 -24.61
N MET A 299 7.21 -20.01 -25.85
CA MET A 299 8.12 -20.71 -26.77
C MET A 299 9.55 -20.80 -26.20
N LEU A 300 10.07 -19.70 -25.64
CA LEU A 300 11.40 -19.70 -25.02
C LEU A 300 11.45 -20.60 -23.79
N ALA A 301 10.43 -20.56 -22.93
CA ALA A 301 10.34 -21.45 -21.76
C ALA A 301 10.26 -22.93 -22.17
N ALA A 302 9.50 -23.27 -23.21
CA ALA A 302 9.42 -24.62 -23.74
C ALA A 302 10.78 -25.14 -24.25
N VAL A 303 11.53 -24.31 -24.97
CA VAL A 303 12.87 -24.66 -25.46
C VAL A 303 13.84 -24.91 -24.32
N GLU A 304 13.80 -24.12 -23.25
CA GLU A 304 14.62 -24.33 -22.04
C GLU A 304 14.33 -25.68 -21.38
N GLU A 305 13.07 -26.13 -21.39
CA GLU A 305 12.63 -27.43 -20.88
C GLU A 305 12.87 -28.59 -21.87
N GLY A 306 13.60 -28.35 -22.97
CA GLY A 306 13.94 -29.38 -23.96
C GLY A 306 12.81 -29.76 -24.91
N LEU A 307 11.76 -28.92 -25.01
CA LEU A 307 10.67 -29.10 -25.97
C LEU A 307 10.89 -28.27 -27.24
N ALA A 308 10.30 -28.73 -28.32
CA ALA A 308 10.15 -27.97 -29.56
C ALA A 308 8.73 -27.41 -29.70
N VAL A 309 8.65 -26.29 -30.41
CA VAL A 309 7.42 -25.52 -30.61
C VAL A 309 7.23 -25.15 -32.07
N CYS A 310 5.98 -25.11 -32.51
CA CYS A 310 5.60 -24.60 -33.82
C CYS A 310 4.34 -23.74 -33.68
N PRO A 311 4.45 -22.39 -33.67
CA PRO A 311 3.30 -21.51 -33.72
C PRO A 311 2.62 -21.58 -35.10
N GLN A 312 1.30 -21.74 -35.11
CA GLN A 312 0.52 -22.07 -36.31
C GLN A 312 -0.66 -21.13 -36.49
N ALA A 313 -0.53 -20.19 -37.44
CA ALA A 313 -1.66 -19.38 -37.89
C ALA A 313 -2.72 -20.21 -38.64
N ALA A 314 -2.34 -21.36 -39.21
CA ALA A 314 -3.24 -22.23 -39.99
C ALA A 314 -4.50 -22.67 -39.23
N LEU A 315 -4.42 -22.85 -37.90
CA LEU A 315 -5.59 -23.21 -37.09
C LEU A 315 -6.61 -22.07 -36.99
N ALA A 316 -6.15 -20.82 -37.09
CA ALA A 316 -7.03 -19.64 -37.11
C ALA A 316 -7.80 -19.47 -38.43
N GLU A 317 -7.45 -20.21 -39.49
CA GLU A 317 -8.23 -20.25 -40.75
C GLU A 317 -9.53 -21.06 -40.60
N TYR A 318 -9.60 -21.95 -39.60
CA TYR A 318 -10.76 -22.80 -39.32
C TYR A 318 -11.31 -22.61 -37.89
N PRO A 319 -11.57 -21.36 -37.46
CA PRO A 319 -11.84 -21.06 -36.06
C PRO A 319 -13.16 -21.67 -35.57
N LYS A 320 -14.16 -21.81 -36.45
CA LYS A 320 -15.44 -22.43 -36.11
C LYS A 320 -15.28 -23.88 -35.68
N ILE A 321 -14.54 -24.68 -36.47
CA ILE A 321 -14.31 -26.10 -36.19
C ILE A 321 -13.59 -26.27 -34.85
N VAL A 322 -12.52 -25.50 -34.63
CA VAL A 322 -11.73 -25.56 -33.38
C VAL A 322 -12.59 -25.19 -32.17
N LYS A 323 -13.37 -24.10 -32.26
CA LYS A 323 -14.23 -23.66 -31.15
C LYS A 323 -15.33 -24.66 -30.83
N GLU A 324 -16.00 -25.23 -31.84
CA GLU A 324 -17.04 -26.24 -31.65
C GLU A 324 -16.49 -27.50 -30.95
N ILE A 325 -15.34 -28.00 -31.39
CA ILE A 325 -14.71 -29.20 -30.81
C ILE A 325 -14.29 -28.96 -29.35
N LEU A 326 -13.74 -27.78 -29.05
CA LEU A 326 -13.20 -27.46 -27.72
C LEU A 326 -14.21 -26.78 -26.78
N GLY A 327 -15.43 -26.50 -27.25
CA GLY A 327 -16.47 -25.83 -26.46
C GLY A 327 -16.19 -24.35 -26.16
N TYR A 328 -15.44 -23.65 -27.02
CA TYR A 328 -15.20 -22.22 -26.86
C TYR A 328 -16.39 -21.39 -27.35
N PRO A 329 -16.69 -20.24 -26.71
CA PRO A 329 -17.78 -19.35 -27.15
C PRO A 329 -17.57 -18.83 -28.58
N GLU A 330 -18.66 -18.62 -29.34
CA GLU A 330 -18.57 -18.15 -30.73
C GLU A 330 -17.88 -16.78 -30.82
N GLU A 331 -18.13 -15.92 -29.84
CA GLU A 331 -17.60 -14.56 -29.71
C GLU A 331 -16.10 -14.49 -29.39
N SER A 332 -15.48 -15.62 -29.00
CA SER A 332 -14.02 -15.66 -28.79
C SER A 332 -13.27 -15.48 -30.11
N ILE A 333 -12.04 -14.99 -30.09
CA ILE A 333 -11.20 -14.91 -31.30
C ILE A 333 -10.07 -15.92 -31.17
N LEU A 334 -10.00 -16.86 -32.12
CA LEU A 334 -8.88 -17.79 -32.23
C LEU A 334 -7.75 -17.09 -32.99
N ILE A 335 -6.67 -16.75 -32.28
CA ILE A 335 -5.53 -16.02 -32.85
C ILE A 335 -4.59 -16.96 -33.61
N CYS A 336 -4.24 -18.09 -32.99
CA CYS A 336 -3.41 -19.14 -33.56
C CYS A 336 -3.54 -20.40 -32.70
N GLY A 337 -2.93 -21.50 -33.13
CA GLY A 337 -2.55 -22.58 -32.23
C GLY A 337 -1.04 -22.76 -32.18
N MET A 338 -0.57 -23.70 -31.35
CA MET A 338 0.85 -24.02 -31.23
C MET A 338 0.99 -25.52 -30.97
N ALA A 339 1.77 -26.20 -31.81
CA ALA A 339 2.24 -27.54 -31.48
C ALA A 339 3.40 -27.44 -30.49
N LEU A 340 3.38 -28.29 -29.46
CA LEU A 340 4.39 -28.39 -28.41
C LEU A 340 4.70 -29.87 -28.16
N GLY A 341 5.97 -30.26 -28.15
CA GLY A 341 6.36 -31.65 -27.91
C GLY A 341 7.86 -31.87 -28.10
N TYR A 342 8.28 -33.13 -28.17
CA TYR A 342 9.67 -33.47 -28.46
C TYR A 342 9.91 -33.47 -29.98
N GLU A 343 11.00 -32.85 -30.41
CA GLU A 343 11.39 -32.80 -31.81
C GLU A 343 11.81 -34.19 -32.32
N ASP A 344 11.37 -34.55 -33.51
CA ASP A 344 12.00 -35.62 -34.30
C ASP A 344 13.21 -35.04 -35.03
N THR A 345 14.41 -35.23 -34.49
CA THR A 345 15.66 -34.68 -35.04
C THR A 345 16.08 -35.35 -36.35
N GLU A 346 15.50 -36.51 -36.69
CA GLU A 346 15.77 -37.22 -37.94
C GLU A 346 14.84 -36.74 -39.09
N ALA A 347 13.75 -36.05 -38.76
CA ALA A 347 12.83 -35.52 -39.76
C ALA A 347 13.48 -34.36 -40.54
N ARG A 348 13.69 -34.55 -41.85
CA ARG A 348 14.32 -33.56 -42.74
C ARG A 348 13.72 -32.15 -42.65
N VAL A 349 12.41 -32.02 -42.44
CA VAL A 349 11.74 -30.71 -42.33
C VAL A 349 12.30 -29.86 -41.17
N ASN A 350 12.77 -30.50 -40.11
CA ASN A 350 13.32 -29.85 -38.92
C ASN A 350 14.78 -29.38 -39.10
N SER A 351 15.44 -29.77 -40.20
CA SER A 351 16.79 -29.29 -40.54
C SER A 351 16.81 -27.92 -41.23
N TYR A 352 15.65 -27.45 -41.70
CA TYR A 352 15.55 -26.17 -42.39
C TYR A 352 15.77 -24.98 -41.44
N ARG A 353 16.50 -23.96 -41.90
CA ARG A 353 16.73 -22.72 -41.15
C ARG A 353 16.43 -21.53 -42.07
N THR A 354 15.61 -20.61 -41.59
CA THR A 354 15.32 -19.35 -42.30
C THR A 354 16.34 -18.29 -41.90
N PRO A 355 16.87 -17.50 -42.85
CA PRO A 355 17.68 -16.34 -42.49
C PRO A 355 16.84 -15.30 -41.73
N ARG A 356 17.51 -14.34 -41.11
CA ARG A 356 16.91 -13.12 -40.55
C ARG A 356 17.54 -11.91 -41.23
N GLU A 357 16.80 -10.82 -41.30
CA GLU A 357 17.34 -9.54 -41.77
C GLU A 357 18.43 -9.04 -40.83
N GLU A 358 19.47 -8.42 -41.40
CA GLU A 358 20.53 -7.76 -40.63
C GLU A 358 19.95 -6.61 -39.79
N VAL A 359 20.53 -6.36 -38.61
CA VAL A 359 19.99 -5.38 -37.64
C VAL A 359 19.89 -3.97 -38.22
N ASP A 360 20.86 -3.58 -39.05
CA ASP A 360 20.94 -2.28 -39.70
C ASP A 360 19.81 -2.06 -40.72
N THR A 361 19.15 -3.12 -41.18
CA THR A 361 18.03 -3.03 -42.12
C THR A 361 16.76 -2.50 -41.46
N PHE A 362 16.55 -2.79 -40.17
CA PHE A 362 15.30 -2.46 -39.46
C PHE A 362 15.47 -1.58 -38.22
N THR A 363 16.71 -1.24 -37.85
CA THR A 363 17.01 -0.46 -36.64
C THR A 363 17.73 0.85 -36.99
N GLN A 364 17.31 1.96 -36.38
CA GLN A 364 18.03 3.23 -36.41
C GLN A 364 18.58 3.55 -35.02
N PHE A 365 19.88 3.74 -34.92
CA PHE A 365 20.57 4.10 -33.68
C PHE A 365 20.73 5.63 -33.60
N PHE A 366 20.46 6.20 -32.43
CA PHE A 366 20.62 7.62 -32.13
C PHE A 366 21.63 7.78 -30.98
N GLU A 367 22.50 8.78 -31.07
CA GLU A 367 23.46 9.16 -30.02
C GLU A 367 22.88 10.19 -29.04
#